data_AF-A0A4Y9Z7U9-F1
#
_entry.id   AF-A0A4Y9Z7U9-F1
#
_cell.length_a   1.000
_cell.length_b   1.000
_cell.length_c   1.000
_cell.angle_alpha   90.00
_cell.angle_beta   90.00
_cell.angle_gamma   90.00
#
_symmetry.space_group_name_H-M   'P 1'
#
loop_
_entity.id
_entity.type
_entity.pdbx_description
1 polymer ?
#
loop_
_entity_poly.entity_id
_entity_poly.type
_entity_poly.pdbx_seq_one_letter_code
_entity_poly.pdbx_strand_id
1 'polypeptide(L)'
;MKFSTKLSLAALLATSVSSRPVKRQLTEDQVAALAPPLGWKSGIPIAGSANCQGPPVNGVPSQIPCQCPPDQADYIRNLTANANAGKAINNPSVTLSFPLGNSKDDQLARLNAASDTLQNLNGIGKGCPIVSTTFQAQNQAISNGQPIPPSLAIPAGPAETSSAEASAASTADSAPSVTASAASGSNGDSDATSTTDSATPSASASGTPGQLTEEQVAALAPPLGWKSGIPIAGSANCQGPPVNGVPSQIPCQCPPDQDDYIKNLTANANAGKAINNPSVKLSFPLGNSKEDQLARLNAASDTLQNLNGVGKGCPIVSTTFQAQNQAISNGQPIPPSLAIPAGPSETSSGQALVASAPTSTASAATTDAASCDTGATTTATVTVTMTATTAATTAATAAAVPSSSAASSSTSSSAASSSTSSSAPSASASGAPGQLTEDQVAALAPPLGWKNGIPIAGSANCEGPPVNGVPSQIPCQCPPNQDDYIRNLTANANAGKAINNPTVKLSFPLGDSKEDQLARLNAASDTLQNLNGIGKGCPIVSTTFQAQNQAISNGQPIPPSLAIPNAPAATGAARRHWW
;
A
#
# COMPACT_ATOMS: atom_id res chain seq x y z
N MET A 1 -47.90 3.74 -67.43
CA MET A 1 -46.71 4.09 -68.26
C MET A 1 -45.51 3.34 -67.69
N LYS A 2 -44.59 2.83 -68.52
CA LYS A 2 -43.38 2.13 -68.07
C LYS A 2 -42.25 3.13 -67.90
N PHE A 3 -41.58 3.17 -66.75
CA PHE A 3 -40.26 3.78 -66.63
C PHE A 3 -39.29 2.80 -65.97
N SER A 4 -38.44 2.21 -66.81
CA SER A 4 -37.25 1.51 -66.38
C SER A 4 -36.17 2.53 -66.02
N THR A 5 -35.67 2.48 -64.79
CA THR A 5 -34.43 3.17 -64.43
C THR A 5 -33.50 2.18 -63.75
N LYS A 6 -32.79 1.38 -64.58
CA LYS A 6 -31.55 0.76 -64.16
C LYS A 6 -30.43 1.78 -64.39
N LEU A 7 -29.83 2.29 -63.32
CA LEU A 7 -28.54 2.98 -63.42
C LEU A 7 -27.53 2.25 -62.54
N SER A 8 -26.48 1.74 -63.18
CA SER A 8 -25.37 1.07 -62.52
C SER A 8 -24.51 2.08 -61.76
N LEU A 9 -24.27 1.83 -60.48
CA LEU A 9 -23.20 2.50 -59.74
C LEU A 9 -22.48 1.47 -58.85
N ALA A 10 -21.57 0.72 -59.48
CA ALA A 10 -20.82 -0.38 -58.85
C ALA A 10 -19.33 -0.30 -59.23
N ALA A 11 -18.69 0.81 -58.86
CA ALA A 11 -17.23 0.99 -58.82
C ALA A 11 -16.91 2.25 -58.01
N LEU A 12 -15.82 2.22 -57.20
CA LEU A 12 -15.33 3.25 -56.25
C LEU A 12 -15.83 3.13 -54.81
N LEU A 13 -15.18 2.27 -54.01
CA LEU A 13 -15.04 2.37 -52.54
C LEU A 13 -14.04 1.29 -52.04
N ALA A 14 -12.78 1.38 -52.47
CA ALA A 14 -11.71 0.45 -52.08
C ALA A 14 -10.33 1.11 -51.92
N THR A 15 -10.30 2.39 -51.54
CA THR A 15 -9.08 3.04 -51.02
C THR A 15 -8.98 2.77 -49.52
N SER A 16 -8.64 1.53 -49.17
CA SER A 16 -8.32 1.14 -47.80
C SER A 16 -7.09 1.92 -47.36
N VAL A 17 -7.29 3.02 -46.62
CA VAL A 17 -6.19 3.79 -46.04
C VAL A 17 -5.52 2.88 -45.02
N SER A 18 -4.40 2.28 -45.41
CA SER A 18 -3.56 1.51 -44.53
C SER A 18 -2.84 2.47 -43.60
N SER A 19 -3.55 2.88 -42.54
CA SER A 19 -3.06 3.67 -41.42
C SER A 19 -2.02 2.86 -40.65
N ARG A 20 -0.84 2.65 -41.26
CA ARG A 20 0.34 2.17 -40.57
C ARG A 20 0.59 3.15 -39.43
N PRO A 21 0.53 2.73 -38.15
CA PRO A 21 0.75 3.64 -37.04
C PRO A 21 2.17 4.17 -37.17
N VAL A 22 2.29 5.45 -37.50
CA VAL A 22 3.57 6.14 -37.55
C VAL A 22 4.14 6.05 -36.14
N LYS A 23 5.21 5.27 -35.97
CA LYS A 23 5.98 5.24 -34.72
C LYS A 23 6.52 6.65 -34.53
N ARG A 24 5.84 7.44 -33.72
CA ARG A 24 6.20 8.82 -33.42
C ARG A 24 7.48 8.76 -32.59
N GLN A 25 8.61 9.02 -33.24
CA GLN A 25 9.87 9.18 -32.54
C GLN A 25 9.77 10.42 -31.66
N LEU A 26 9.88 10.23 -30.34
CA LEU A 26 10.06 11.31 -29.39
C LEU A 26 11.52 11.77 -29.48
N THR A 27 11.73 13.08 -29.59
CA THR A 27 13.07 13.66 -29.45
C THR A 27 13.47 13.73 -27.98
N GLU A 28 14.77 13.75 -27.71
CA GLU A 28 15.30 13.85 -26.35
C GLU A 28 14.82 15.13 -25.64
N ASP A 29 14.72 16.26 -26.36
CA ASP A 29 14.16 17.52 -25.84
C ASP A 29 12.67 17.41 -25.43
N GLN A 30 11.86 16.67 -26.20
CA GLN A 30 10.44 16.45 -25.89
C GLN A 30 10.27 15.62 -24.63
N VAL A 31 11.13 14.62 -24.44
CA VAL A 31 11.15 13.82 -23.22
C VAL A 31 11.71 14.64 -22.07
N ALA A 32 12.80 15.39 -22.25
CA ALA A 32 13.38 16.27 -21.24
C ALA A 32 12.34 17.27 -20.68
N ALA A 33 11.55 17.91 -21.54
CA ALA A 33 10.54 18.89 -21.13
C ALA A 33 9.36 18.28 -20.35
N LEU A 34 9.03 17.00 -20.60
CA LEU A 34 7.85 16.32 -20.02
C LEU A 34 8.19 15.30 -18.93
N ALA A 35 9.45 14.90 -18.82
CA ALA A 35 9.92 13.91 -17.88
C ALA A 35 9.89 14.48 -16.45
N PRO A 36 9.41 13.69 -15.47
CA PRO A 36 9.54 14.03 -14.06
C PRO A 36 11.02 14.26 -13.69
N PRO A 37 11.38 15.36 -13.01
CA PRO A 37 12.74 15.59 -12.55
C PRO A 37 13.11 14.58 -11.46
N LEU A 38 14.37 14.11 -11.40
CA LEU A 38 14.79 13.16 -10.35
C LEU A 38 14.72 13.78 -8.94
N GLY A 39 14.93 15.10 -8.85
CA GLY A 39 14.73 15.91 -7.64
C GLY A 39 15.71 15.65 -6.50
N TRP A 40 16.75 14.85 -6.72
CA TRP A 40 17.81 14.55 -5.76
C TRP A 40 19.17 14.37 -6.47
N LYS A 41 20.27 14.53 -5.73
CA LYS A 41 21.64 14.30 -6.24
C LYS A 41 22.24 13.04 -5.60
N SER A 42 22.90 12.23 -6.40
CA SER A 42 23.64 11.03 -5.96
C SER A 42 24.92 11.37 -5.20
N GLY A 43 25.56 10.34 -4.63
CA GLY A 43 26.92 10.44 -4.10
C GLY A 43 27.10 11.18 -2.77
N ILE A 44 26.03 11.63 -2.09
CA ILE A 44 26.12 12.25 -0.76
C ILE A 44 26.41 11.16 0.29
N PRO A 45 27.61 11.05 0.89
CA PRO A 45 27.94 9.93 1.77
C PRO A 45 27.27 10.07 3.15
N ILE A 46 26.82 8.94 3.72
CA ILE A 46 26.41 8.88 5.13
C ILE A 46 27.60 8.42 5.97
N ALA A 47 27.93 9.16 7.03
CA ALA A 47 29.05 8.82 7.91
C ALA A 47 28.90 7.39 8.49
N GLY A 48 29.90 6.54 8.23
CA GLY A 48 29.90 5.14 8.70
C GLY A 48 29.06 4.16 7.87
N SER A 49 28.52 4.55 6.71
CA SER A 49 27.76 3.67 5.82
C SER A 49 28.43 3.50 4.45
N ALA A 50 28.24 2.34 3.82
CA ALA A 50 28.54 2.12 2.40
C ALA A 50 27.43 2.67 1.47
N ASN A 51 26.31 3.09 2.03
CA ASN A 51 25.20 3.73 1.32
C ASN A 51 25.31 5.25 1.37
N CYS A 52 24.72 5.89 0.36
CA CYS A 52 24.58 7.35 0.30
C CYS A 52 23.19 7.80 0.77
N GLN A 53 23.11 9.10 1.04
CA GLN A 53 21.91 9.79 1.46
C GLN A 53 20.99 10.00 0.27
N GLY A 54 19.80 9.42 0.36
CA GLY A 54 18.67 9.67 -0.52
C GLY A 54 17.76 10.78 -0.01
N PRO A 55 16.75 11.16 -0.80
CA PRO A 55 15.79 12.18 -0.42
C PRO A 55 15.13 11.86 0.93
N PRO A 56 14.88 12.88 1.77
CA PRO A 56 14.28 12.69 3.07
C PRO A 56 12.81 12.32 2.94
N VAL A 57 12.42 11.20 3.55
CA VAL A 57 11.03 10.78 3.70
C VAL A 57 10.62 11.11 5.14
N ASN A 58 9.61 11.97 5.31
CA ASN A 58 9.18 12.46 6.63
C ASN A 58 10.31 13.09 7.47
N GLY A 59 11.27 13.75 6.82
CA GLY A 59 12.43 14.37 7.47
C GLY A 59 13.60 13.42 7.77
N VAL A 60 13.44 12.11 7.61
CA VAL A 60 14.53 11.13 7.78
C VAL A 60 15.15 10.82 6.41
N PRO A 61 16.48 10.97 6.23
CA PRO A 61 17.13 10.64 4.97
C PRO A 61 17.09 9.14 4.66
N SER A 62 16.69 8.80 3.44
CA SER A 62 16.69 7.41 2.96
C SER A 62 18.14 6.90 2.75
N GLN A 63 18.40 5.61 2.94
CA GLN A 63 19.67 5.01 2.49
C GLN A 63 19.51 4.46 1.07
N ILE A 64 20.41 4.83 0.16
CA ILE A 64 20.40 4.41 -1.24
C ILE A 64 21.80 4.04 -1.75
N PRO A 65 21.93 3.23 -2.83
CA PRO A 65 23.21 3.02 -3.49
C PRO A 65 23.81 4.35 -3.95
N CYS A 66 25.12 4.55 -3.77
CA CYS A 66 25.76 5.84 -4.08
C CYS A 66 25.70 6.28 -5.54
N GLN A 67 25.51 5.34 -6.47
CA GLN A 67 25.31 5.61 -7.90
C GLN A 67 23.85 6.00 -8.25
N CYS A 68 22.99 6.17 -7.25
CA CYS A 68 21.59 6.50 -7.41
C CYS A 68 21.25 7.85 -6.75
N PRO A 69 20.39 8.68 -7.37
CA PRO A 69 19.87 8.52 -8.73
C PRO A 69 20.97 8.70 -9.80
N PRO A 70 20.77 8.25 -11.06
CA PRO A 70 21.68 8.57 -12.15
C PRO A 70 21.73 10.08 -12.40
N ASP A 71 22.64 10.55 -13.27
CA ASP A 71 22.56 11.91 -13.76
C ASP A 71 21.24 12.16 -14.53
N GLN A 72 20.74 13.39 -14.49
CA GLN A 72 19.49 13.76 -15.16
C GLN A 72 19.57 13.52 -16.68
N ALA A 73 20.68 13.82 -17.35
CA ALA A 73 20.84 13.59 -18.79
C ALA A 73 20.87 12.09 -19.12
N ASP A 74 21.58 11.28 -18.31
CA ASP A 74 21.58 9.83 -18.46
C ASP A 74 20.19 9.21 -18.28
N TYR A 75 19.43 9.70 -17.31
CA TYR A 75 18.03 9.32 -17.11
C TYR A 75 17.14 9.70 -18.29
N ILE A 76 17.22 10.95 -18.79
CA ILE A 76 16.44 11.40 -19.95
C ILE A 76 16.78 10.58 -21.20
N ARG A 77 18.06 10.29 -21.45
CA ARG A 77 18.50 9.46 -22.58
C ARG A 77 17.90 8.06 -22.53
N ASN A 78 17.96 7.40 -21.37
CA ASN A 78 17.37 6.08 -21.16
C ASN A 78 15.84 6.09 -21.26
N LEU A 79 15.17 7.09 -20.68
CA LEU A 79 13.72 7.26 -20.75
C LEU A 79 13.26 7.50 -22.19
N THR A 80 14.00 8.31 -22.96
CA THR A 80 13.75 8.55 -24.38
C THR A 80 13.87 7.28 -25.21
N ALA A 81 14.91 6.47 -24.96
CA ALA A 81 15.11 5.21 -25.64
C ALA A 81 13.98 4.21 -25.32
N ASN A 82 13.60 4.08 -24.04
CA ASN A 82 12.50 3.22 -23.59
C ASN A 82 11.13 3.67 -24.15
N ALA A 83 10.84 4.98 -24.14
CA ALA A 83 9.60 5.54 -24.67
C ALA A 83 9.47 5.29 -26.19
N ASN A 84 10.55 5.48 -26.94
CA ASN A 84 10.61 5.15 -28.37
C ASN A 84 10.50 3.63 -28.64
N ALA A 85 10.96 2.78 -27.72
CA ALA A 85 10.83 1.33 -27.82
C ALA A 85 9.44 0.79 -27.39
N GLY A 86 8.65 1.60 -26.66
CA GLY A 86 7.37 1.21 -26.02
C GLY A 86 7.52 0.22 -24.86
N LYS A 87 8.74 0.04 -24.35
CA LYS A 87 9.11 -0.92 -23.29
C LYS A 87 10.50 -0.58 -22.74
N ALA A 88 10.83 -1.05 -21.54
CA ALA A 88 12.19 -0.94 -21.03
C ALA A 88 13.16 -1.78 -21.89
N ILE A 89 14.20 -1.16 -22.45
CA ILE A 89 15.13 -1.83 -23.38
C ILE A 89 15.85 -3.00 -22.70
N ASN A 90 16.27 -2.82 -21.46
CA ASN A 90 17.00 -3.81 -20.67
C ASN A 90 16.07 -4.75 -19.87
N ASN A 91 14.75 -4.58 -19.98
CA ASN A 91 13.72 -5.49 -19.46
C ASN A 91 12.47 -5.45 -20.36
N PRO A 92 12.48 -6.14 -21.51
CA PRO A 92 11.44 -6.00 -22.53
C PRO A 92 10.05 -6.49 -22.10
N SER A 93 9.94 -7.20 -20.97
CA SER A 93 8.67 -7.60 -20.36
C SER A 93 7.90 -6.43 -19.75
N VAL A 94 8.58 -5.32 -19.41
CA VAL A 94 7.96 -4.10 -18.86
C VAL A 94 7.60 -3.17 -20.01
N THR A 95 6.31 -3.15 -20.38
CA THR A 95 5.75 -2.23 -21.38
C THR A 95 5.68 -0.81 -20.83
N LEU A 96 6.03 0.18 -21.64
CA LEU A 96 6.20 1.56 -21.18
C LEU A 96 5.40 2.53 -22.07
N SER A 97 4.61 3.39 -21.44
CA SER A 97 3.76 4.39 -22.11
C SER A 97 4.18 5.79 -21.70
N PHE A 98 4.57 6.63 -22.67
CA PHE A 98 4.98 8.01 -22.44
C PHE A 98 4.07 8.96 -23.23
N PRO A 99 2.89 9.30 -22.71
CA PRO A 99 1.99 10.22 -23.39
C PRO A 99 2.53 11.65 -23.37
N LEU A 100 2.13 12.45 -24.37
CA LEU A 100 2.55 13.85 -24.54
C LEU A 100 1.53 14.87 -23.97
N GLY A 101 0.38 14.42 -23.49
CA GLY A 101 -0.66 15.31 -22.95
C GLY A 101 -0.32 15.86 -21.56
N ASN A 102 -1.06 16.86 -21.11
CA ASN A 102 -0.85 17.49 -19.80
C ASN A 102 -1.92 17.09 -18.78
N SER A 103 -2.76 16.09 -19.06
CA SER A 103 -3.74 15.60 -18.10
C SER A 103 -3.04 14.96 -16.88
N LYS A 104 -3.78 14.83 -15.79
CA LYS A 104 -3.31 14.13 -14.58
C LYS A 104 -2.88 12.69 -14.89
N ASP A 105 -3.67 12.01 -15.72
CA ASP A 105 -3.41 10.64 -16.16
C ASP A 105 -2.13 10.56 -17.01
N ASP A 106 -1.91 11.54 -17.91
CA ASP A 106 -0.68 11.61 -18.70
C ASP A 106 0.57 11.84 -17.81
N GLN A 107 0.44 12.73 -16.82
CA GLN A 107 1.51 13.03 -15.85
C GLN A 107 1.85 11.80 -14.99
N LEU A 108 0.83 11.06 -14.52
CA LEU A 108 1.01 9.82 -13.76
C LEU A 108 1.60 8.70 -14.62
N ALA A 109 1.15 8.54 -15.86
CA ALA A 109 1.71 7.59 -16.81
C ALA A 109 3.20 7.87 -17.10
N ARG A 110 3.58 9.15 -17.26
CA ARG A 110 5.00 9.55 -17.37
C ARG A 110 5.80 9.27 -16.10
N LEU A 111 5.20 9.43 -14.92
CA LEU A 111 5.86 9.11 -13.64
C LEU A 111 6.06 7.60 -13.44
N ASN A 112 5.11 6.78 -13.88
CA ASN A 112 5.25 5.32 -13.90
C ASN A 112 6.34 4.91 -14.91
N ALA A 113 6.31 5.43 -16.14
CA ALA A 113 7.34 5.19 -17.16
C ALA A 113 8.76 5.61 -16.70
N ALA A 114 8.87 6.73 -15.98
CA ALA A 114 10.12 7.16 -15.35
C ALA A 114 10.58 6.18 -14.27
N SER A 115 9.66 5.71 -13.43
CA SER A 115 9.92 4.74 -12.36
C SER A 115 10.37 3.38 -12.92
N ASP A 116 9.72 2.89 -13.97
CA ASP A 116 10.07 1.65 -14.66
C ASP A 116 11.43 1.76 -15.36
N THR A 117 11.72 2.92 -15.94
CA THR A 117 13.04 3.21 -16.53
C THR A 117 14.14 3.13 -15.48
N LEU A 118 13.98 3.79 -14.33
CA LEU A 118 14.98 3.81 -13.26
C LEU A 118 15.26 2.41 -12.69
N GLN A 119 14.23 1.60 -12.46
CA GLN A 119 14.37 0.26 -11.91
C GLN A 119 15.02 -0.74 -12.87
N ASN A 120 15.03 -0.45 -14.18
CA ASN A 120 15.53 -1.35 -15.22
C ASN A 120 16.74 -0.78 -16.00
N LEU A 121 17.44 0.24 -15.48
CA LEU A 121 18.57 0.88 -16.17
C LEU A 121 19.67 -0.10 -16.61
N ASN A 122 19.99 -1.11 -15.81
CA ASN A 122 21.10 -2.04 -16.00
C ASN A 122 20.65 -3.51 -16.11
N GLY A 123 19.39 -3.75 -16.49
CA GLY A 123 18.79 -5.08 -16.60
C GLY A 123 17.54 -5.26 -15.74
N ILE A 124 16.94 -6.46 -15.81
CA ILE A 124 15.75 -6.85 -15.05
C ILE A 124 15.97 -6.62 -13.54
N GLY A 125 15.24 -5.66 -12.97
CA GLY A 125 15.34 -5.28 -11.55
C GLY A 125 16.69 -4.71 -11.11
N LYS A 126 17.60 -4.42 -12.06
CA LYS A 126 18.93 -3.87 -11.80
C LYS A 126 18.92 -2.40 -12.19
N GLY A 127 18.66 -1.54 -11.23
CA GLY A 127 18.55 -0.11 -11.46
C GLY A 127 18.54 0.68 -10.15
N CYS A 128 18.12 1.93 -10.23
CA CYS A 128 18.00 2.78 -9.06
C CYS A 128 16.62 2.61 -8.42
N PRO A 129 16.55 2.41 -7.08
CA PRO A 129 15.27 2.26 -6.39
C PRO A 129 14.53 3.60 -6.39
N ILE A 130 13.20 3.58 -6.43
CA ILE A 130 12.38 4.81 -6.54
C ILE A 130 12.63 5.78 -5.36
N VAL A 131 12.97 5.25 -4.18
CA VAL A 131 13.36 6.03 -2.99
C VAL A 131 14.67 6.83 -3.16
N SER A 132 15.38 6.69 -4.29
CA SER A 132 16.49 7.58 -4.66
C SER A 132 16.06 8.88 -5.36
N THR A 133 14.76 9.04 -5.61
CA THR A 133 14.18 10.22 -6.27
C THR A 133 13.03 10.80 -5.47
N THR A 134 12.59 12.00 -5.83
CA THR A 134 11.38 12.61 -5.23
C THR A 134 10.08 12.14 -5.91
N PHE A 135 10.10 11.08 -6.74
CA PHE A 135 8.93 10.60 -7.48
C PHE A 135 7.73 10.28 -6.56
N GLN A 136 7.95 9.78 -5.34
CA GLN A 136 6.85 9.54 -4.39
C GLN A 136 6.12 10.83 -3.98
N ALA A 137 6.86 11.93 -3.79
CA ALA A 137 6.29 13.26 -3.50
C ALA A 137 5.65 13.88 -4.75
N GLN A 138 6.23 13.66 -5.93
CA GLN A 138 5.63 14.10 -7.20
C GLN A 138 4.32 13.38 -7.50
N ASN A 139 4.24 12.07 -7.21
CA ASN A 139 2.99 11.30 -7.32
C ASN A 139 1.89 11.90 -6.42
N GLN A 140 2.24 12.29 -5.20
CA GLN A 140 1.31 12.97 -4.28
C GLN A 140 0.90 14.35 -4.82
N ALA A 141 1.83 15.13 -5.37
CA ALA A 141 1.54 16.43 -5.97
C ALA A 141 0.54 16.31 -7.15
N ILE A 142 0.81 15.42 -8.11
CA ILE A 142 -0.09 15.12 -9.24
C ILE A 142 -1.44 14.62 -8.74
N SER A 143 -1.43 13.73 -7.73
CA SER A 143 -2.66 13.21 -7.09
C SER A 143 -3.52 14.32 -6.48
N ASN A 144 -2.89 15.37 -5.96
CA ASN A 144 -3.53 16.56 -5.38
C ASN A 144 -3.83 17.65 -6.43
N GLY A 145 -3.66 17.38 -7.72
CA GLY A 145 -3.89 18.33 -8.81
C GLY A 145 -2.86 19.47 -8.89
N GLN A 146 -1.75 19.36 -8.15
CA GLN A 146 -0.61 20.27 -8.33
C GLN A 146 0.12 19.87 -9.62
N PRO A 147 0.41 20.81 -10.53
CA PRO A 147 1.26 20.50 -11.67
C PRO A 147 2.65 20.12 -11.17
N ILE A 148 3.25 19.06 -11.74
CA ILE A 148 4.70 18.85 -11.58
C ILE A 148 5.37 20.12 -12.11
N PRO A 149 6.34 20.74 -11.41
CA PRO A 149 7.21 21.70 -12.08
C PRO A 149 7.80 20.99 -13.32
N PRO A 150 7.76 21.60 -14.51
CA PRO A 150 8.50 21.05 -15.65
C PRO A 150 9.95 20.87 -15.23
N SER A 151 10.67 19.93 -15.86
CA SER A 151 12.10 19.75 -15.59
C SER A 151 12.87 21.02 -15.96
N LEU A 152 12.93 21.96 -15.02
CA LEU A 152 13.74 23.14 -15.09
C LEU A 152 15.18 22.64 -15.15
N ALA A 153 15.83 22.89 -16.29
CA ALA A 153 17.28 22.85 -16.36
C ALA A 153 17.80 23.61 -15.15
N ILE A 154 18.60 22.92 -14.32
CA ILE A 154 19.06 23.43 -13.02
C ILE A 154 19.64 24.83 -13.27
N PRO A 155 19.14 25.89 -12.61
CA PRO A 155 19.73 27.21 -12.79
C PRO A 155 21.20 27.09 -12.41
N ALA A 156 22.08 27.51 -13.33
CA ALA A 156 23.52 27.45 -13.12
C ALA A 156 23.84 28.10 -11.77
N GLY A 157 24.53 27.34 -10.90
CA GLY A 157 24.95 27.84 -9.60
C GLY A 157 25.83 29.08 -9.76
N PRO A 158 26.00 29.89 -8.69
CA PRO A 158 26.81 31.11 -8.76
C PRO A 158 28.18 30.85 -9.39
N ALA A 159 28.59 31.74 -10.28
CA ALA A 159 29.84 31.60 -11.02
C ALA A 159 31.05 31.63 -10.08
N GLU A 160 31.65 30.46 -9.82
CA GLU A 160 33.03 30.37 -9.36
C GLU A 160 33.90 31.10 -10.39
N THR A 161 34.55 32.18 -9.96
CA THR A 161 35.35 33.07 -10.81
C THR A 161 36.83 32.76 -10.59
N SER A 162 37.63 32.82 -11.65
CA SER A 162 39.08 32.50 -11.70
C SER A 162 39.39 31.01 -11.86
N SER A 163 40.30 30.57 -12.74
CA SER A 163 41.11 31.31 -13.72
C SER A 163 41.26 30.54 -15.02
N ALA A 164 41.35 31.29 -16.12
CA ALA A 164 41.84 30.76 -17.38
C ALA A 164 43.37 30.70 -17.34
N GLU A 165 43.95 29.61 -17.84
CA GLU A 165 45.26 29.67 -18.50
C GLU A 165 45.15 28.90 -19.83
N ALA A 166 45.76 29.44 -20.87
CA ALA A 166 45.49 29.05 -22.25
C ALA A 166 46.76 28.52 -22.95
N SER A 167 46.55 27.77 -24.03
CA SER A 167 47.51 27.23 -25.03
C SER A 167 47.63 25.71 -25.00
N ALA A 168 47.76 25.01 -26.14
CA ALA A 168 47.45 25.38 -27.52
C ALA A 168 47.33 24.09 -28.37
N ALA A 169 46.61 24.22 -29.50
CA ALA A 169 46.65 23.43 -30.73
C ALA A 169 47.36 22.06 -30.75
N SER A 170 46.66 21.05 -31.29
CA SER A 170 47.07 20.39 -32.54
C SER A 170 45.90 19.71 -33.26
N THR A 171 46.11 19.45 -34.55
CA THR A 171 45.09 19.24 -35.59
C THR A 171 44.92 17.78 -36.03
N ALA A 172 43.89 17.58 -36.87
CA ALA A 172 43.70 16.47 -37.83
C ALA A 172 43.28 15.11 -37.25
N ASP A 173 42.61 14.20 -37.97
CA ASP A 173 41.77 14.19 -39.19
C ASP A 173 41.39 12.69 -39.41
N SER A 174 40.62 12.35 -40.45
CA SER A 174 40.53 11.01 -41.06
C SER A 174 39.76 9.90 -40.31
N ALA A 175 38.47 9.81 -40.66
CA ALA A 175 37.90 8.53 -41.13
C ALA A 175 38.30 8.33 -42.64
N PRO A 176 38.08 7.17 -43.33
CA PRO A 176 37.13 6.11 -43.01
C PRO A 176 37.54 4.65 -43.41
N SER A 177 36.55 3.74 -43.33
CA SER A 177 36.27 2.63 -44.28
C SER A 177 36.72 1.18 -44.03
N VAL A 178 35.68 0.32 -44.02
CA VAL A 178 35.56 -1.10 -44.48
C VAL A 178 36.42 -2.19 -43.80
N THR A 179 35.85 -3.35 -43.44
CA THR A 179 35.64 -4.48 -44.39
C THR A 179 34.64 -5.49 -43.82
N ALA A 180 33.84 -6.13 -44.69
CA ALA A 180 32.91 -7.20 -44.33
C ALA A 180 33.52 -8.61 -44.53
N SER A 181 33.06 -9.60 -43.76
CA SER A 181 33.16 -11.02 -44.10
C SER A 181 32.14 -11.85 -43.31
N ALA A 182 31.76 -13.01 -43.84
CA ALA A 182 30.54 -13.73 -43.48
C ALA A 182 30.78 -15.21 -43.13
N ALA A 183 29.72 -15.82 -42.57
CA ALA A 183 29.33 -17.24 -42.68
C ALA A 183 30.23 -18.35 -42.07
N SER A 184 29.74 -18.96 -41.00
CA SER A 184 29.67 -20.43 -40.74
C SER A 184 28.86 -20.65 -39.44
N GLY A 185 28.13 -21.74 -39.17
CA GLY A 185 27.80 -22.93 -39.96
C GLY A 185 27.33 -24.09 -39.06
N SER A 186 26.15 -24.65 -39.36
CA SER A 186 25.68 -26.02 -39.03
C SER A 186 25.34 -26.48 -37.58
N ASN A 187 24.07 -26.92 -37.46
CA ASN A 187 23.56 -28.20 -36.91
C ASN A 187 23.62 -28.54 -35.40
N GLY A 188 22.49 -29.04 -34.89
CA GLY A 188 22.33 -29.62 -33.55
C GLY A 188 20.89 -30.07 -33.29
N ASP A 189 20.52 -31.24 -33.82
CA ASP A 189 19.20 -31.91 -33.66
C ASP A 189 19.12 -32.67 -32.34
N SER A 190 17.95 -32.69 -31.66
CA SER A 190 17.54 -33.77 -30.74
C SER A 190 16.05 -33.68 -30.36
N ASP A 191 15.29 -34.69 -30.81
CA ASP A 191 13.93 -35.05 -30.37
C ASP A 191 13.87 -35.51 -28.90
N ALA A 192 12.74 -35.26 -28.23
CA ALA A 192 12.32 -36.04 -27.05
C ALA A 192 10.80 -35.92 -26.80
N THR A 193 10.01 -36.68 -27.57
CA THR A 193 8.58 -36.92 -27.31
C THR A 193 8.33 -37.70 -26.00
N SER A 194 7.34 -37.32 -25.17
CA SER A 194 6.44 -38.25 -24.44
C SER A 194 5.30 -37.57 -23.65
N THR A 195 4.13 -38.21 -23.68
CA THR A 195 2.84 -37.82 -23.07
C THR A 195 2.54 -38.58 -21.78
N THR A 196 1.67 -38.06 -20.89
CA THR A 196 0.40 -38.72 -20.49
C THR A 196 -0.44 -37.92 -19.47
N ASP A 197 -1.75 -38.17 -19.49
CA ASP A 197 -2.82 -37.53 -18.72
C ASP A 197 -2.89 -37.86 -17.21
N SER A 198 -3.60 -37.01 -16.47
CA SER A 198 -4.51 -37.43 -15.39
C SER A 198 -5.60 -36.38 -15.14
N ALA A 199 -6.81 -36.83 -14.80
CA ALA A 199 -8.05 -36.08 -14.98
C ALA A 199 -8.70 -35.57 -13.68
N THR A 200 -9.27 -34.35 -13.77
CA THR A 200 -10.48 -33.76 -13.13
C THR A 200 -10.95 -34.18 -11.71
N PRO A 201 -11.58 -33.23 -10.99
CA PRO A 201 -13.06 -33.14 -11.09
C PRO A 201 -13.59 -31.75 -11.46
N SER A 202 -14.63 -31.71 -12.29
CA SER A 202 -15.30 -30.48 -12.72
C SER A 202 -16.33 -30.01 -11.70
N ALA A 203 -16.39 -28.69 -11.48
CA ALA A 203 -17.61 -28.00 -11.08
C ALA A 203 -18.14 -27.20 -12.29
N SER A 204 -19.44 -27.25 -12.55
CA SER A 204 -20.06 -26.61 -13.72
C SER A 204 -20.03 -25.08 -13.63
N ALA A 205 -19.40 -24.43 -14.60
CA ALA A 205 -19.56 -23.00 -14.87
C ALA A 205 -19.87 -22.81 -16.36
N SER A 206 -21.11 -22.43 -16.67
CA SER A 206 -21.53 -22.08 -18.04
C SER A 206 -21.08 -20.66 -18.38
N GLY A 207 -19.79 -20.50 -18.65
CA GLY A 207 -19.19 -19.24 -19.09
C GLY A 207 -18.36 -19.43 -20.36
N THR A 208 -18.30 -18.39 -21.20
CA THR A 208 -17.45 -18.37 -22.40
C THR A 208 -15.97 -18.51 -21.99
N PRO A 209 -15.19 -19.45 -22.54
CA PRO A 209 -13.79 -19.63 -22.18
C PRO A 209 -12.98 -18.34 -22.39
N GLY A 210 -12.42 -17.79 -21.31
CA GLY A 210 -11.58 -16.59 -21.32
C GLY A 210 -12.19 -15.34 -20.67
N GLN A 211 -13.45 -15.35 -20.23
CA GLN A 211 -14.04 -14.24 -19.48
C GLN A 211 -13.83 -14.42 -17.96
N LEU A 212 -13.38 -13.38 -17.27
CA LEU A 212 -13.26 -13.32 -15.81
C LEU A 212 -14.65 -13.22 -15.18
N THR A 213 -14.91 -14.06 -14.17
CA THR A 213 -16.13 -13.95 -13.36
C THR A 213 -16.01 -12.85 -12.31
N GLU A 214 -17.15 -12.34 -11.85
CA GLU A 214 -17.20 -11.28 -10.85
C GLU A 214 -16.62 -11.75 -9.51
N GLU A 215 -16.77 -13.02 -9.15
CA GLU A 215 -16.19 -13.65 -7.96
C GLU A 215 -14.66 -13.77 -8.05
N GLN A 216 -14.10 -14.08 -9.23
CA GLN A 216 -12.65 -14.11 -9.45
C GLN A 216 -12.04 -12.72 -9.31
N VAL A 217 -12.72 -11.69 -9.82
CA VAL A 217 -12.29 -10.29 -9.67
C VAL A 217 -12.45 -9.85 -8.22
N ALA A 218 -13.58 -10.13 -7.56
CA ALA A 218 -13.81 -9.84 -6.15
C ALA A 218 -12.72 -10.40 -5.23
N ALA A 219 -12.26 -11.63 -5.49
CA ALA A 219 -11.22 -12.30 -4.70
C ALA A 219 -9.80 -11.71 -4.89
N LEU A 220 -9.55 -11.00 -6.00
CA LEU A 220 -8.23 -10.47 -6.37
C LEU A 220 -8.14 -8.94 -6.40
N ALA A 221 -9.29 -8.27 -6.35
CA ALA A 221 -9.39 -6.82 -6.40
C ALA A 221 -8.89 -6.18 -5.10
N PRO A 222 -8.09 -5.12 -5.19
CA PRO A 222 -7.73 -4.31 -4.03
C PRO A 222 -8.98 -3.78 -3.31
N PRO A 223 -9.10 -3.92 -1.98
CA PRO A 223 -10.23 -3.36 -1.22
C PRO A 223 -10.16 -1.82 -1.22
N LEU A 224 -11.28 -1.13 -1.33
CA LEU A 224 -11.28 0.35 -1.32
C LEU A 224 -10.77 0.90 0.03
N GLY A 225 -11.17 0.24 1.12
CA GLY A 225 -10.70 0.47 2.49
C GLY A 225 -11.12 1.81 3.10
N TRP A 226 -12.12 2.49 2.53
CA TRP A 226 -12.76 3.66 3.11
C TRP A 226 -14.25 3.70 2.76
N LYS A 227 -15.06 4.40 3.58
CA LYS A 227 -16.50 4.61 3.34
C LYS A 227 -16.75 6.04 2.87
N SER A 228 -17.61 6.19 1.88
CA SER A 228 -18.09 7.48 1.38
C SER A 228 -19.03 8.18 2.35
N GLY A 229 -19.43 9.40 2.01
CA GLY A 229 -20.51 10.12 2.71
C GLY A 229 -20.22 10.66 4.11
N ILE A 230 -19.01 10.47 4.68
CA ILE A 230 -18.65 11.02 6.00
C ILE A 230 -18.52 12.55 5.91
N PRO A 231 -19.41 13.38 6.49
CA PRO A 231 -19.40 14.82 6.27
C PRO A 231 -18.29 15.52 7.07
N ILE A 232 -17.68 16.56 6.50
CA ILE A 232 -16.79 17.48 7.23
C ILE A 232 -17.58 18.74 7.58
N ALA A 233 -17.58 19.13 8.86
CA ALA A 233 -18.30 20.32 9.32
C ALA A 233 -17.83 21.58 8.56
N GLY A 234 -18.79 22.29 7.95
CA GLY A 234 -18.51 23.51 7.17
C GLY A 234 -17.94 23.29 5.77
N SER A 235 -17.88 22.06 5.26
CA SER A 235 -17.41 21.76 3.89
C SER A 235 -18.50 21.12 3.03
N ALA A 236 -18.44 21.36 1.72
CA ALA A 236 -19.20 20.60 0.73
C ALA A 236 -18.53 19.25 0.36
N ASN A 237 -17.31 19.01 0.85
CA ASN A 237 -16.57 17.77 0.68
C ASN A 237 -16.76 16.85 1.89
N CYS A 238 -16.60 15.55 1.65
CA CYS A 238 -16.58 14.53 2.69
C CYS A 238 -15.15 14.15 3.09
N GLN A 239 -15.05 13.48 4.23
CA GLN A 239 -13.83 12.97 4.81
C GLN A 239 -13.37 11.72 4.06
N GLY A 240 -12.19 11.79 3.48
CA GLY A 240 -11.44 10.67 2.93
C GLY A 240 -10.47 10.06 3.93
N PRO A 241 -9.81 8.95 3.55
CA PRO A 241 -8.84 8.28 4.41
C PRO A 241 -7.72 9.25 4.84
N PRO A 242 -7.24 9.12 6.09
CA PRO A 242 -6.23 10.03 6.63
C PRO A 242 -4.86 9.77 5.99
N VAL A 243 -4.26 10.83 5.47
CA VAL A 243 -2.87 10.82 4.98
C VAL A 243 -2.03 11.53 6.04
N ASN A 244 -1.04 10.83 6.61
CA ASN A 244 -0.19 11.33 7.69
C ASN A 244 -1.00 11.84 8.92
N GLY A 245 -2.13 11.20 9.23
CA GLY A 245 -3.03 11.58 10.32
C GLY A 245 -3.99 12.73 10.02
N VAL A 246 -3.88 13.40 8.86
CA VAL A 246 -4.80 14.44 8.42
C VAL A 246 -5.85 13.85 7.48
N PRO A 247 -7.17 13.99 7.75
CA PRO A 247 -8.20 13.49 6.86
C PRO A 247 -8.19 14.20 5.50
N SER A 248 -8.24 13.44 4.42
CA SER A 248 -8.34 13.99 3.06
C SER A 248 -9.71 14.61 2.81
N GLN A 249 -9.83 15.61 1.93
CA GLN A 249 -11.13 16.07 1.42
C GLN A 249 -11.43 15.39 0.08
N ILE A 250 -12.60 14.77 -0.04
CA ILE A 250 -13.04 14.04 -1.23
C ILE A 250 -14.50 14.34 -1.59
N PRO A 251 -14.93 14.11 -2.84
CA PRO A 251 -16.35 14.17 -3.19
C PRO A 251 -17.15 13.17 -2.35
N CYS A 252 -18.33 13.55 -1.86
CA CYS A 252 -19.12 12.71 -0.96
C CYS A 252 -19.61 11.37 -1.56
N GLN A 253 -19.66 11.26 -2.88
CA GLN A 253 -19.97 10.02 -3.60
C GLN A 253 -18.75 9.09 -3.79
N CYS A 254 -17.62 9.41 -3.15
CA CYS A 254 -16.37 8.66 -3.27
C CYS A 254 -15.90 8.14 -1.91
N PRO A 255 -15.31 6.92 -1.86
CA PRO A 255 -15.28 5.94 -2.95
C PRO A 255 -16.68 5.37 -3.28
N PRO A 256 -16.90 4.72 -4.43
CA PRO A 256 -18.15 4.00 -4.68
C PRO A 256 -18.33 2.85 -3.67
N ASP A 257 -19.51 2.24 -3.64
CA ASP A 257 -19.69 0.99 -2.90
C ASP A 257 -18.82 -0.14 -3.48
N GLN A 258 -18.43 -1.08 -2.63
CA GLN A 258 -17.47 -2.12 -2.99
C GLN A 258 -17.99 -3.00 -4.15
N ASP A 259 -19.27 -3.38 -4.13
CA ASP A 259 -19.89 -4.21 -5.16
C ASP A 259 -19.95 -3.49 -6.52
N ASP A 260 -20.34 -2.21 -6.53
CA ASP A 260 -20.33 -1.39 -7.75
C ASP A 260 -18.91 -1.22 -8.32
N TYR A 261 -17.90 -1.08 -7.45
CA TYR A 261 -16.50 -1.07 -7.86
C TYR A 261 -16.05 -2.41 -8.48
N ILE A 262 -16.35 -3.54 -7.83
CA ILE A 262 -16.03 -4.89 -8.35
C ILE A 262 -16.69 -5.12 -9.71
N LYS A 263 -17.97 -4.76 -9.86
CA LYS A 263 -18.73 -4.89 -11.10
C LYS A 263 -18.11 -4.07 -12.24
N ASN A 264 -17.76 -2.81 -11.98
CA ASN A 264 -17.09 -1.95 -12.96
C ASN A 264 -15.67 -2.46 -13.32
N LEU A 265 -14.91 -2.92 -12.33
CA LEU A 265 -13.58 -3.49 -12.53
C LEU A 265 -13.65 -4.79 -13.36
N THR A 266 -14.62 -5.65 -13.09
CA THR A 266 -14.89 -6.89 -13.85
C THR A 266 -15.23 -6.59 -15.30
N ALA A 267 -16.08 -5.59 -15.55
CA ALA A 267 -16.44 -5.16 -16.88
C ALA A 267 -15.23 -4.59 -17.65
N ASN A 268 -14.42 -3.75 -17.01
CA ASN A 268 -13.20 -3.18 -17.59
C ASN A 268 -12.12 -4.24 -17.87
N ALA A 269 -11.92 -5.18 -16.95
CA ALA A 269 -10.94 -6.27 -17.08
C ALA A 269 -11.30 -7.19 -18.25
N ASN A 270 -12.57 -7.57 -18.39
CA ASN A 270 -13.07 -8.32 -19.53
C ASN A 270 -13.01 -7.54 -20.85
N ALA A 271 -13.06 -6.21 -20.82
CA ALA A 271 -12.91 -5.35 -21.99
C ALA A 271 -11.43 -5.04 -22.36
N GLY A 272 -10.47 -5.35 -21.48
CA GLY A 272 -9.05 -4.99 -21.60
C GLY A 272 -8.77 -3.48 -21.56
N LYS A 273 -9.75 -2.67 -21.12
CA LYS A 273 -9.74 -1.21 -21.12
C LYS A 273 -10.87 -0.65 -20.25
N ALA A 274 -10.76 0.59 -19.81
CA ALA A 274 -11.89 1.27 -19.16
C ALA A 274 -13.03 1.48 -20.17
N ILE A 275 -14.22 0.95 -19.89
CA ILE A 275 -15.37 1.01 -20.82
C ILE A 275 -15.76 2.46 -21.12
N ASN A 276 -15.77 3.30 -20.10
CA ASN A 276 -16.14 4.73 -20.19
C ASN A 276 -14.95 5.63 -20.58
N ASN A 277 -13.73 5.06 -20.73
CA ASN A 277 -12.57 5.73 -21.33
C ASN A 277 -11.70 4.71 -22.12
N PRO A 278 -12.10 4.31 -23.34
CA PRO A 278 -11.44 3.23 -24.08
C PRO A 278 -9.96 3.46 -24.43
N SER A 279 -9.45 4.68 -24.26
CA SER A 279 -8.04 5.05 -24.42
C SER A 279 -7.16 4.49 -23.30
N VAL A 280 -7.72 4.27 -22.11
CA VAL A 280 -7.02 3.69 -20.96
C VAL A 280 -7.13 2.17 -21.05
N LYS A 281 -6.01 1.53 -21.42
CA LYS A 281 -5.88 0.06 -21.42
C LYS A 281 -5.79 -0.44 -19.99
N LEU A 282 -6.43 -1.56 -19.71
CA LEU A 282 -6.48 -2.15 -18.39
C LEU A 282 -6.04 -3.61 -18.46
N SER A 283 -5.10 -3.99 -17.60
CA SER A 283 -4.60 -5.36 -17.46
C SER A 283 -4.89 -5.85 -16.04
N PHE A 284 -5.62 -6.95 -15.91
CA PHE A 284 -5.96 -7.54 -14.62
C PHE A 284 -5.39 -8.96 -14.55
N PRO A 285 -4.09 -9.12 -14.26
CA PRO A 285 -3.48 -10.44 -14.16
C PRO A 285 -4.00 -11.21 -12.95
N LEU A 286 -3.99 -12.54 -13.04
CA LEU A 286 -4.47 -13.45 -12.00
C LEU A 286 -3.35 -14.03 -11.11
N GLY A 287 -2.08 -13.78 -11.45
CA GLY A 287 -0.94 -14.24 -10.65
C GLY A 287 -0.82 -13.52 -9.31
N ASN A 288 0.07 -14.00 -8.45
CA ASN A 288 0.30 -13.41 -7.12
C ASN A 288 1.67 -12.73 -6.97
N SER A 289 2.39 -12.51 -8.08
CA SER A 289 3.64 -11.75 -8.04
C SER A 289 3.40 -10.31 -7.59
N LYS A 290 4.48 -9.64 -7.14
CA LYS A 290 4.44 -8.23 -6.77
C LYS A 290 3.97 -7.38 -7.96
N GLU A 291 4.44 -7.73 -9.15
CA GLU A 291 4.12 -7.14 -10.43
C GLU A 291 2.62 -7.31 -10.76
N ASP A 292 2.05 -8.51 -10.54
CA ASP A 292 0.62 -8.76 -10.73
C ASP A 292 -0.24 -7.95 -9.75
N GLN A 293 0.17 -7.87 -8.48
CA GLN A 293 -0.53 -7.10 -7.44
C GLN A 293 -0.51 -5.60 -7.75
N LEU A 294 0.63 -5.05 -8.18
CA LEU A 294 0.75 -3.66 -8.64
C LEU A 294 -0.08 -3.42 -9.91
N ALA A 295 -0.09 -4.34 -10.87
CA ALA A 295 -0.91 -4.24 -12.07
C ALA A 295 -2.42 -4.22 -11.74
N ARG A 296 -2.88 -5.07 -10.80
CA ARG A 296 -4.26 -5.03 -10.29
C ARG A 296 -4.57 -3.73 -9.55
N LEU A 297 -3.64 -3.16 -8.79
CA LEU A 297 -3.81 -1.88 -8.11
C LEU A 297 -3.89 -0.69 -9.09
N ASN A 298 -3.11 -0.74 -10.17
CA ASN A 298 -3.21 0.23 -11.26
C ASN A 298 -4.55 0.08 -12.00
N ALA A 299 -4.96 -1.14 -12.36
CA ALA A 299 -6.27 -1.41 -12.97
C ALA A 299 -7.46 -0.94 -12.10
N ALA A 300 -7.38 -1.14 -10.79
CA ALA A 300 -8.35 -0.63 -9.83
C ALA A 300 -8.37 0.91 -9.82
N SER A 301 -7.19 1.54 -9.81
CA SER A 301 -7.02 3.00 -9.85
C SER A 301 -7.58 3.62 -11.14
N ASP A 302 -7.31 3.00 -12.28
CA ASP A 302 -7.81 3.41 -13.59
C ASP A 302 -9.33 3.25 -13.69
N THR A 303 -9.87 2.17 -13.12
CA THR A 303 -11.32 1.93 -13.03
C THR A 303 -12.00 3.04 -12.23
N LEU A 304 -11.50 3.35 -11.02
CA LEU A 304 -12.08 4.39 -10.16
C LEU A 304 -12.08 5.76 -10.82
N GLN A 305 -10.99 6.14 -11.49
CA GLN A 305 -10.85 7.46 -12.12
C GLN A 305 -11.72 7.64 -13.37
N ASN A 306 -12.21 6.53 -13.96
CA ASN A 306 -12.97 6.54 -15.21
C ASN A 306 -14.43 6.04 -15.08
N LEU A 307 -14.95 5.86 -13.85
CA LEU A 307 -16.30 5.31 -13.60
C LEU A 307 -17.42 6.01 -14.40
N ASN A 308 -17.38 7.35 -14.53
CA ASN A 308 -18.40 8.16 -15.18
C ASN A 308 -17.89 8.88 -16.45
N GLY A 309 -16.84 8.34 -17.08
CA GLY A 309 -16.21 8.89 -18.29
C GLY A 309 -14.76 9.32 -18.08
N VAL A 310 -14.14 9.81 -19.16
CA VAL A 310 -12.75 10.31 -19.19
C VAL A 310 -12.47 11.28 -18.03
N GLY A 311 -11.64 10.86 -17.06
CA GLY A 311 -11.28 11.65 -15.88
C GLY A 311 -12.44 12.02 -14.94
N LYS A 312 -13.61 11.39 -15.11
CA LYS A 312 -14.81 11.60 -14.30
C LYS A 312 -15.04 10.39 -13.42
N GLY A 313 -14.41 10.39 -12.26
CA GLY A 313 -14.49 9.28 -11.33
C GLY A 313 -14.04 9.67 -9.93
N CYS A 314 -13.80 8.68 -9.09
CA CYS A 314 -13.33 8.91 -7.74
C CYS A 314 -11.80 9.08 -7.70
N PRO A 315 -11.29 10.11 -7.02
CA PRO A 315 -9.86 10.34 -6.93
C PRO A 315 -9.22 9.26 -6.06
N ILE A 316 -8.00 8.82 -6.36
CA ILE A 316 -7.34 7.72 -5.63
C ILE A 316 -7.22 7.99 -4.12
N VAL A 317 -7.10 9.26 -3.72
CA VAL A 317 -7.11 9.71 -2.31
C VAL A 317 -8.44 9.47 -1.57
N SER A 318 -9.49 9.00 -2.24
CA SER A 318 -10.72 8.47 -1.62
C SER A 318 -10.60 7.01 -1.16
N THR A 319 -9.47 6.37 -1.42
CA THR A 319 -9.21 4.96 -1.08
C THR A 319 -7.90 4.81 -0.31
N THR A 320 -7.68 3.62 0.23
CA THR A 320 -6.39 3.24 0.85
C THR A 320 -5.36 2.74 -0.15
N PHE A 321 -5.60 2.85 -1.47
CA PHE A 321 -4.71 2.32 -2.51
C PHE A 321 -3.27 2.84 -2.41
N GLN A 322 -3.05 4.09 -1.96
CA GLN A 322 -1.68 4.59 -1.75
C GLN A 322 -0.92 3.82 -0.66
N ALA A 323 -1.60 3.44 0.42
CA ALA A 323 -1.01 2.62 1.49
C ALA A 323 -0.79 1.18 1.02
N GLN A 324 -1.74 0.62 0.25
CA GLN A 324 -1.61 -0.70 -0.35
C GLN A 324 -0.45 -0.76 -1.37
N ASN A 325 -0.26 0.28 -2.18
CA ASN A 325 0.87 0.39 -3.10
C ASN A 325 2.21 0.33 -2.35
N GLN A 326 2.30 1.00 -1.20
CA GLN A 326 3.49 0.96 -0.35
C GLN A 326 3.69 -0.43 0.28
N ALA A 327 2.62 -1.07 0.77
CA ALA A 327 2.67 -2.43 1.30
C ALA A 327 3.20 -3.43 0.25
N ILE A 328 2.59 -3.48 -0.94
CA ILE A 328 3.03 -4.33 -2.06
C ILE A 328 4.46 -3.98 -2.47
N SER A 329 4.81 -2.69 -2.55
CA SER A 329 6.17 -2.23 -2.86
C SER A 329 7.22 -2.74 -1.87
N ASN A 330 6.83 -2.90 -0.60
CA ASN A 330 7.65 -3.43 0.49
C ASN A 330 7.61 -4.97 0.58
N GLY A 331 6.91 -5.66 -0.33
CA GLY A 331 6.73 -7.11 -0.31
C GLY A 331 5.77 -7.61 0.78
N GLN A 332 4.96 -6.73 1.36
CA GLN A 332 3.87 -7.12 2.25
C GLN A 332 2.65 -7.53 1.40
N PRO A 333 1.93 -8.62 1.74
CA PRO A 333 0.67 -8.93 1.09
C PRO A 333 -0.34 -7.80 1.36
N ILE A 334 -1.27 -7.58 0.41
CA ILE A 334 -2.39 -6.66 0.62
C ILE A 334 -3.22 -7.18 1.81
N PRO A 335 -3.33 -6.44 2.92
CA PRO A 335 -4.07 -6.93 4.08
C PRO A 335 -5.57 -6.94 3.76
N PRO A 336 -6.28 -8.09 3.85
CA PRO A 336 -7.73 -8.13 3.67
C PRO A 336 -8.44 -7.27 4.73
N SER A 337 -7.82 -7.08 5.88
CA SER A 337 -8.31 -6.33 7.05
C SER A 337 -8.38 -4.81 6.89
N LEU A 338 -8.06 -4.23 5.71
CA LEU A 338 -8.40 -2.83 5.42
C LEU A 338 -9.88 -2.64 5.03
N ALA A 339 -10.65 -3.71 4.87
CA ALA A 339 -12.11 -3.63 4.74
C ALA A 339 -12.72 -2.94 5.97
N ILE A 340 -13.51 -1.89 5.73
CA ILE A 340 -14.06 -1.01 6.78
C ILE A 340 -14.97 -1.81 7.71
N PRO A 341 -14.92 -1.61 9.05
CA PRO A 341 -15.90 -2.20 9.96
C PRO A 341 -17.34 -1.89 9.50
N ALA A 342 -18.19 -2.90 9.53
CA ALA A 342 -19.62 -2.75 9.30
C ALA A 342 -20.20 -1.83 10.39
N GLY A 343 -20.57 -0.62 10.00
CA GLY A 343 -21.49 0.20 10.79
C GLY A 343 -22.90 -0.39 10.67
N PRO A 344 -23.80 -0.10 11.62
CA PRO A 344 -25.13 -0.70 11.63
C PRO A 344 -25.86 -0.40 10.32
N SER A 345 -26.34 -1.45 9.66
CA SER A 345 -27.20 -1.33 8.49
C SER A 345 -28.51 -0.66 8.92
N GLU A 346 -28.78 0.55 8.44
CA GLU A 346 -30.10 1.17 8.54
C GLU A 346 -31.07 0.37 7.67
N THR A 347 -31.78 -0.56 8.31
CA THR A 347 -32.80 -1.37 7.67
C THR A 347 -34.01 -0.50 7.34
N SER A 348 -34.02 0.07 6.14
CA SER A 348 -35.22 0.67 5.55
C SER A 348 -36.27 -0.42 5.33
N SER A 349 -37.18 -0.55 6.30
CA SER A 349 -38.38 -1.38 6.21
C SER A 349 -39.61 -0.50 6.27
N GLY A 350 -40.15 -0.17 5.09
CA GLY A 350 -41.48 0.41 5.01
C GLY A 350 -42.54 -0.62 5.39
N GLN A 351 -43.23 -0.40 6.50
CA GLN A 351 -44.54 -1.00 6.74
C GLN A 351 -45.44 0.00 7.47
N ALA A 352 -46.60 0.27 6.86
CA ALA A 352 -47.56 1.23 7.39
C ALA A 352 -48.33 0.63 8.57
N LEU A 353 -48.49 1.41 9.63
CA LEU A 353 -49.57 1.24 10.60
C LEU A 353 -50.36 2.54 10.74
N VAL A 354 -51.67 2.37 10.75
CA VAL A 354 -52.71 3.41 10.76
C VAL A 354 -53.12 3.79 12.18
N ALA A 355 -53.81 4.94 12.29
CA ALA A 355 -54.54 5.45 13.46
C ALA A 355 -53.67 5.92 14.65
N SER A 356 -53.97 7.03 15.36
CA SER A 356 -54.97 8.09 15.14
C SER A 356 -54.56 9.35 15.91
N ALA A 357 -55.00 10.53 15.48
CA ALA A 357 -54.86 11.79 16.21
C ALA A 357 -56.23 12.47 16.42
N PRO A 358 -56.47 13.14 17.56
CA PRO A 358 -57.42 14.24 17.69
C PRO A 358 -56.68 15.59 17.50
N THR A 359 -57.05 16.43 16.52
CA THR A 359 -57.98 17.58 16.69
C THR A 359 -57.70 18.41 17.96
N SER A 360 -57.38 19.71 17.87
CA SER A 360 -58.26 20.78 17.37
C SER A 360 -57.46 22.05 16.99
N THR A 361 -57.70 22.68 15.83
CA THR A 361 -58.56 23.89 15.61
C THR A 361 -57.92 25.18 16.20
N ALA A 362 -57.77 26.33 15.50
CA ALA A 362 -58.63 26.92 14.46
C ALA A 362 -57.91 27.90 13.49
N SER A 363 -58.48 28.05 12.28
CA SER A 363 -58.78 29.30 11.52
C SER A 363 -57.73 30.42 11.27
N ALA A 364 -57.74 31.15 10.15
CA ALA A 364 -58.38 30.99 8.82
C ALA A 364 -57.89 32.11 7.85
N ALA A 365 -57.95 31.85 6.52
CA ALA A 365 -58.20 32.81 5.41
C ALA A 365 -57.20 33.98 5.16
N THR A 366 -56.96 34.54 3.96
CA THR A 366 -57.29 34.23 2.53
C THR A 366 -56.48 35.19 1.63
N THR A 367 -56.12 34.76 0.39
CA THR A 367 -55.76 35.62 -0.80
C THR A 367 -54.55 36.59 -0.66
N ASP A 368 -53.86 37.05 -1.71
CA ASP A 368 -54.00 36.91 -3.17
C ASP A 368 -52.62 36.95 -3.89
N ALA A 369 -52.59 36.85 -5.22
CA ALA A 369 -51.36 36.80 -6.04
C ALA A 369 -50.86 38.18 -6.55
N ALA A 370 -49.54 38.33 -6.76
CA ALA A 370 -48.92 38.98 -7.94
C ALA A 370 -47.37 39.14 -7.89
N SER A 371 -46.69 38.50 -8.85
CA SER A 371 -45.70 39.06 -9.81
C SER A 371 -44.76 40.25 -9.45
N CYS A 372 -43.45 39.97 -9.49
CA CYS A 372 -42.32 40.76 -10.06
C CYS A 372 -42.07 42.25 -9.69
N ASP A 373 -40.89 42.55 -9.11
CA ASP A 373 -39.71 43.16 -9.79
C ASP A 373 -38.89 44.18 -8.94
N THR A 374 -37.60 44.30 -9.27
CA THR A 374 -36.60 45.33 -8.88
C THR A 374 -36.24 45.56 -7.40
N GLY A 375 -34.94 45.47 -7.13
CA GLY A 375 -34.35 45.55 -5.80
C GLY A 375 -34.05 46.95 -5.24
N ALA A 376 -33.57 46.95 -4.00
CA ALA A 376 -32.84 48.04 -3.38
C ALA A 376 -31.86 47.50 -2.34
N THR A 377 -30.66 48.08 -2.30
CA THR A 377 -29.58 47.75 -1.36
C THR A 377 -29.86 48.31 0.03
N THR A 378 -29.74 47.49 1.09
CA THR A 378 -29.54 48.01 2.46
C THR A 378 -28.53 47.17 3.22
N THR A 379 -27.40 47.80 3.56
CA THR A 379 -26.37 47.25 4.45
C THR A 379 -26.87 47.20 5.89
N ALA A 380 -26.82 46.03 6.53
CA ALA A 380 -27.10 45.88 7.96
C ALA A 380 -25.87 45.35 8.71
N THR A 381 -25.16 46.26 9.37
CA THR A 381 -24.01 45.94 10.23
C THR A 381 -24.52 45.34 11.55
N VAL A 382 -24.27 44.05 11.79
CA VAL A 382 -24.63 43.40 13.06
C VAL A 382 -23.47 43.52 14.04
N THR A 383 -23.60 44.44 15.00
CA THR A 383 -22.68 44.57 16.14
C THR A 383 -23.02 43.53 17.20
N VAL A 384 -22.18 42.51 17.37
CA VAL A 384 -22.30 41.53 18.46
C VAL A 384 -21.52 42.01 19.67
N THR A 385 -22.23 42.46 20.71
CA THR A 385 -21.65 42.76 22.02
C THR A 385 -21.40 41.46 22.78
N MET A 386 -20.14 41.03 22.91
CA MET A 386 -19.77 39.94 23.81
C MET A 386 -19.50 40.47 25.23
N THR A 387 -20.38 40.11 26.17
CA THR A 387 -20.18 40.40 27.60
C THR A 387 -19.20 39.39 28.19
N ALA A 388 -17.98 39.84 28.52
CA ALA A 388 -17.01 39.03 29.23
C ALA A 388 -17.29 39.06 30.75
N THR A 389 -17.55 37.90 31.35
CA THR A 389 -17.62 37.75 32.81
C THR A 389 -16.32 37.12 33.31
N THR A 390 -15.40 37.96 33.78
CA THR A 390 -14.25 37.52 34.58
C THR A 390 -14.66 37.38 36.04
N ALA A 391 -14.32 36.25 36.65
CA ALA A 391 -14.40 36.05 38.10
C ALA A 391 -13.01 35.70 38.62
N ALA A 392 -12.52 36.48 39.59
CA ALA A 392 -11.17 36.35 40.11
C ALA A 392 -11.12 35.52 41.39
N THR A 393 -10.00 34.82 41.52
CA THR A 393 -9.27 34.38 42.72
C THR A 393 -9.86 34.69 44.11
N THR A 394 -9.94 33.66 44.95
CA THR A 394 -9.74 33.81 46.40
C THR A 394 -8.94 32.63 46.95
N ALA A 395 -7.88 32.91 47.71
CA ALA A 395 -7.12 31.92 48.45
C ALA A 395 -7.51 31.97 49.94
N ALA A 396 -7.47 30.83 50.62
CA ALA A 396 -7.57 30.75 52.08
C ALA A 396 -6.70 29.59 52.60
N THR A 397 -6.08 29.80 53.76
CA THR A 397 -4.94 29.00 54.26
C THR A 397 -5.28 28.33 55.60
N ALA A 398 -4.67 27.17 55.83
CA ALA A 398 -4.35 26.57 57.14
C ALA A 398 -5.48 26.10 58.09
N ALA A 399 -5.41 24.81 58.46
CA ALA A 399 -5.65 24.35 59.83
C ALA A 399 -4.95 23.00 60.11
N ALA A 400 -4.48 22.83 61.34
CA ALA A 400 -3.94 21.61 61.95
C ALA A 400 -4.25 21.67 63.47
N VAL A 401 -4.05 20.68 64.34
CA VAL A 401 -3.29 19.40 64.31
C VAL A 401 -4.20 18.34 65.01
N PRO A 402 -3.79 17.22 65.70
CA PRO A 402 -2.49 16.55 65.86
C PRO A 402 -2.48 15.01 65.62
N SER A 403 -1.28 14.45 65.77
CA SER A 403 -0.91 13.02 65.77
C SER A 403 -1.52 12.14 66.88
N SER A 404 -1.49 10.83 66.67
CA SER A 404 -1.09 9.83 67.69
C SER A 404 -0.62 8.53 67.04
N SER A 405 0.23 7.78 67.74
CA SER A 405 1.16 6.79 67.16
C SER A 405 1.19 5.44 67.89
N ALA A 406 1.36 4.35 67.14
CA ALA A 406 1.99 3.08 67.52
C ALA A 406 2.24 2.29 66.22
N ALA A 407 3.45 1.92 65.78
CA ALA A 407 4.54 1.19 66.44
C ALA A 407 4.22 -0.28 66.72
N SER A 408 4.65 -1.17 65.83
CA SER A 408 5.16 -2.51 66.18
C SER A 408 6.01 -3.05 65.03
N SER A 409 7.27 -3.34 65.35
CA SER A 409 8.27 -3.93 64.45
C SER A 409 8.41 -5.42 64.73
N SER A 410 8.71 -6.21 63.70
CA SER A 410 9.37 -7.51 63.88
C SER A 410 10.24 -7.84 62.67
N THR A 411 11.54 -7.87 62.91
CA THR A 411 12.58 -8.33 61.97
C THR A 411 12.72 -9.86 62.01
N SER A 412 13.50 -10.38 61.04
CA SER A 412 14.39 -11.57 61.15
C SER A 412 14.01 -12.80 60.30
N SER A 413 14.68 -12.88 59.15
CA SER A 413 15.66 -13.93 58.81
C SER A 413 15.30 -15.44 58.86
N SER A 414 15.68 -16.10 57.75
CA SER A 414 16.22 -17.48 57.67
C SER A 414 15.29 -18.66 57.92
N ALA A 415 15.05 -19.47 56.87
CA ALA A 415 15.73 -20.76 56.68
C ALA A 415 15.22 -21.49 55.42
N ALA A 416 16.08 -22.30 54.81
CA ALA A 416 15.69 -23.24 53.78
C ALA A 416 15.07 -24.51 54.39
N SER A 417 14.11 -25.13 53.71
CA SER A 417 13.91 -26.59 53.76
C SER A 417 13.21 -27.09 52.52
N SER A 418 13.85 -28.04 51.87
CA SER A 418 13.35 -28.79 50.71
C SER A 418 12.23 -29.74 51.09
N SER A 419 11.20 -29.84 50.25
CA SER A 419 10.45 -31.10 50.09
C SER A 419 10.30 -31.42 48.60
N THR A 420 10.80 -32.59 48.22
CA THR A 420 10.75 -33.14 46.87
C THR A 420 9.44 -33.86 46.64
N SER A 421 8.72 -33.48 45.58
CA SER A 421 7.62 -34.29 45.03
C SER A 421 7.72 -34.32 43.51
N SER A 422 8.56 -35.23 43.01
CA SER A 422 8.74 -35.46 41.57
C SER A 422 7.46 -36.06 40.97
N SER A 423 6.75 -35.28 40.17
CA SER A 423 5.73 -35.80 39.24
C SER A 423 6.25 -35.61 37.82
N ALA A 424 6.63 -36.70 37.17
CA ALA A 424 7.11 -36.65 35.79
C ALA A 424 5.94 -36.39 34.83
N PRO A 425 6.05 -35.46 33.87
CA PRO A 425 5.08 -35.37 32.79
C PRO A 425 5.28 -36.55 31.85
N SER A 426 4.33 -37.48 31.83
CA SER A 426 4.26 -38.53 30.81
C SER A 426 4.08 -37.90 29.43
N ALA A 427 4.87 -38.34 28.46
CA ALA A 427 4.73 -37.94 27.07
C ALA A 427 3.46 -38.55 26.45
N SER A 428 2.34 -37.82 26.50
CA SER A 428 1.10 -38.16 25.78
C SER A 428 1.14 -37.64 24.35
N ALA A 429 2.07 -38.18 23.55
CA ALA A 429 2.07 -37.98 22.10
C ALA A 429 0.94 -38.84 21.47
N SER A 430 -0.24 -38.25 21.32
CA SER A 430 -1.38 -38.85 20.60
C SER A 430 -2.19 -37.78 19.87
N GLY A 431 -1.49 -36.94 19.10
CA GLY A 431 -2.13 -36.14 18.05
C GLY A 431 -2.48 -37.03 16.84
N ALA A 432 -3.57 -36.71 16.15
CA ALA A 432 -3.91 -37.40 14.91
C ALA A 432 -2.85 -37.14 13.83
N PRO A 433 -2.52 -38.11 12.96
CA PRO A 433 -1.53 -37.91 11.90
C PRO A 433 -1.96 -36.77 10.98
N GLY A 434 -1.21 -35.66 11.02
CA GLY A 434 -1.49 -34.44 10.26
C GLY A 434 -1.70 -33.17 11.10
N GLN A 435 -1.82 -33.26 12.43
CA GLN A 435 -1.82 -32.07 13.29
C GLN A 435 -0.39 -31.60 13.62
N LEU A 436 -0.20 -30.28 13.61
CA LEU A 436 1.00 -29.61 14.10
C LEU A 436 1.03 -29.65 15.63
N THR A 437 2.16 -30.07 16.20
CA THR A 437 2.38 -30.01 17.65
C THR A 437 2.75 -28.60 18.09
N GLU A 438 2.50 -28.29 19.36
CA GLU A 438 2.84 -26.98 19.94
C GLU A 438 4.36 -26.71 19.88
N ASP A 439 5.19 -27.74 20.06
CA ASP A 439 6.66 -27.66 19.91
C ASP A 439 7.10 -27.31 18.47
N GLN A 440 6.45 -27.89 17.46
CA GLN A 440 6.75 -27.60 16.05
C GLN A 440 6.39 -26.15 15.69
N VAL A 441 5.26 -25.66 16.21
CA VAL A 441 4.85 -24.27 16.03
C VAL A 441 5.77 -23.35 16.83
N ALA A 442 6.13 -23.67 18.07
CA ALA A 442 7.06 -22.91 18.90
C ALA A 442 8.43 -22.71 18.23
N ALA A 443 8.96 -23.76 17.57
CA ALA A 443 10.24 -23.72 16.89
C ALA A 443 10.25 -22.85 15.61
N LEU A 444 9.10 -22.70 14.95
CA LEU A 444 8.97 -22.00 13.66
C LEU A 444 8.24 -20.66 13.74
N ALA A 445 7.57 -20.38 14.86
CA ALA A 445 6.79 -19.17 15.06
C ALA A 445 7.70 -17.93 15.22
N PRO A 446 7.38 -16.82 14.54
CA PRO A 446 8.04 -15.54 14.76
C PRO A 446 8.00 -15.14 16.25
N PRO A 447 9.13 -14.73 16.87
CA PRO A 447 9.15 -14.24 18.25
C PRO A 447 8.40 -12.90 18.32
N LEU A 448 7.65 -12.64 19.40
CA LEU A 448 6.92 -11.36 19.56
C LEU A 448 7.89 -10.16 19.67
N GLY A 449 9.08 -10.38 20.23
CA GLY A 449 10.19 -9.42 20.27
C GLY A 449 9.99 -8.21 21.18
N TRP A 450 8.89 -8.16 21.95
CA TRP A 450 8.60 -7.08 22.90
C TRP A 450 7.91 -7.63 24.16
N LYS A 451 7.99 -6.90 25.27
CA LYS A 451 7.32 -7.22 26.54
C LYS A 451 6.14 -6.29 26.77
N ASN A 452 5.02 -6.83 27.22
CA ASN A 452 3.82 -6.04 27.52
C ASN A 452 3.96 -5.27 28.85
N GLY A 453 2.96 -4.42 29.13
CA GLY A 453 2.78 -3.80 30.44
C GLY A 453 3.78 -2.72 30.86
N ILE A 454 4.65 -2.21 29.97
CA ILE A 454 5.54 -1.07 30.28
C ILE A 454 4.72 0.23 30.27
N PRO A 455 4.43 0.88 31.42
CA PRO A 455 3.48 2.00 31.45
C PRO A 455 4.11 3.31 30.96
N ILE A 456 3.39 4.06 30.12
CA ILE A 456 3.79 5.42 29.73
C ILE A 456 3.21 6.41 30.76
N ALA A 457 4.07 7.24 31.35
CA ALA A 457 3.65 8.22 32.35
C ALA A 457 2.55 9.16 31.82
N GLY A 458 1.40 9.18 32.48
CA GLY A 458 0.25 10.00 32.10
C GLY A 458 -0.62 9.44 30.95
N SER A 459 -0.37 8.20 30.49
CA SER A 459 -1.18 7.54 29.46
C SER A 459 -1.92 6.31 30.00
N ALA A 460 -3.06 5.97 29.38
CA ALA A 460 -3.71 4.67 29.54
C ALA A 460 -3.09 3.57 28.66
N ASN A 461 -2.17 3.95 27.77
CA ASN A 461 -1.42 3.06 26.89
C ASN A 461 -0.06 2.69 27.51
N CYS A 462 0.46 1.54 27.08
CA CYS A 462 1.81 1.09 27.38
C CYS A 462 2.75 1.33 26.20
N GLU A 463 4.04 1.25 26.50
CA GLU A 463 5.14 1.37 25.57
C GLU A 463 5.24 0.11 24.71
N GLY A 464 5.15 0.29 23.39
CA GLY A 464 5.37 -0.71 22.35
C GLY A 464 6.74 -0.52 21.69
N PRO A 465 7.16 -1.48 20.85
CA PRO A 465 8.47 -1.44 20.20
C PRO A 465 8.70 -0.12 19.44
N PRO A 466 9.93 0.42 19.48
CA PRO A 466 10.22 1.72 18.93
C PRO A 466 10.20 1.69 17.39
N VAL A 467 9.40 2.57 16.81
CA VAL A 467 9.36 2.83 15.37
C VAL A 467 10.15 4.10 15.12
N ASN A 468 11.23 4.01 14.32
CA ASN A 468 12.16 5.10 14.06
C ASN A 468 12.77 5.72 15.33
N GLY A 469 12.98 4.91 16.38
CA GLY A 469 13.53 5.36 17.66
C GLY A 469 12.51 6.01 18.62
N VAL A 470 11.26 6.18 18.20
CA VAL A 470 10.17 6.66 19.07
C VAL A 470 9.33 5.46 19.53
N PRO A 471 9.12 5.26 20.84
CA PRO A 471 8.29 4.16 21.33
C PRO A 471 6.84 4.26 20.86
N SER A 472 6.26 3.14 20.46
CA SER A 472 4.86 3.07 20.02
C SER A 472 3.92 3.15 21.23
N GLN A 473 2.69 3.66 21.05
CA GLN A 473 1.64 3.51 22.08
C GLN A 473 0.76 2.29 21.74
N ILE A 474 0.64 1.36 22.68
CA ILE A 474 -0.12 0.12 22.52
C ILE A 474 -1.01 -0.17 23.75
N PRO A 475 -2.08 -0.98 23.61
CA PRO A 475 -2.83 -1.47 24.77
C PRO A 475 -1.91 -2.24 25.72
N CYS A 476 -2.02 -2.02 27.04
CA CYS A 476 -1.12 -2.64 28.02
C CYS A 476 -1.16 -4.18 28.09
N GLN A 477 -2.22 -4.80 27.60
CA GLN A 477 -2.35 -6.27 27.47
C GLN A 477 -1.61 -6.83 26.25
N CYS A 478 -0.96 -5.98 25.44
CA CYS A 478 -0.30 -6.35 24.21
C CYS A 478 1.22 -6.14 24.30
N PRO A 479 2.03 -7.03 23.67
CA PRO A 479 1.61 -8.30 23.08
C PRO A 479 1.15 -9.32 24.17
N PRO A 480 0.49 -10.44 23.82
CA PRO A 480 0.27 -11.53 24.78
C PRO A 480 1.61 -12.13 25.27
N ASN A 481 1.58 -13.00 26.28
CA ASN A 481 2.75 -13.83 26.57
C ASN A 481 3.07 -14.75 25.37
N GLN A 482 4.34 -15.09 25.18
CA GLN A 482 4.81 -15.95 24.09
C GLN A 482 4.08 -17.30 24.11
N ASP A 483 3.93 -17.95 25.26
CA ASP A 483 3.26 -19.25 25.38
C ASP A 483 1.78 -19.18 24.96
N ASP A 484 1.07 -18.12 25.37
CA ASP A 484 -0.33 -17.92 24.97
C ASP A 484 -0.46 -17.65 23.47
N TYR A 485 0.48 -16.91 22.89
CA TYR A 485 0.56 -16.70 21.44
C TYR A 485 0.84 -17.99 20.68
N ILE A 486 1.81 -18.81 21.11
CA ILE A 486 2.12 -20.11 20.49
C ILE A 486 0.91 -21.04 20.56
N ARG A 487 0.23 -21.13 21.71
CA ARG A 487 -0.96 -21.96 21.88
C ARG A 487 -2.10 -21.55 20.94
N ASN A 488 -2.36 -20.25 20.82
CA ASN A 488 -3.37 -19.72 19.89
C ASN A 488 -2.98 -19.92 18.42
N LEU A 489 -1.71 -19.71 18.07
CA LEU A 489 -1.20 -19.91 16.71
C LEU A 489 -1.28 -21.39 16.30
N THR A 490 -0.93 -22.30 17.21
CA THR A 490 -1.04 -23.75 17.03
C THR A 490 -2.49 -24.18 16.78
N ALA A 491 -3.43 -23.63 17.56
CA ALA A 491 -4.84 -23.92 17.39
C ALA A 491 -5.39 -23.38 16.04
N ASN A 492 -5.03 -22.15 15.66
CA ASN A 492 -5.41 -21.55 14.38
C ASN A 492 -4.81 -22.28 13.18
N ALA A 493 -3.53 -22.67 13.25
CA ALA A 493 -2.83 -23.38 12.18
C ALA A 493 -3.44 -24.77 11.94
N ASN A 494 -3.73 -25.51 13.01
CA ASN A 494 -4.45 -26.78 12.93
C ASN A 494 -5.90 -26.65 12.43
N ALA A 495 -6.53 -25.48 12.62
CA ALA A 495 -7.88 -25.19 12.11
C ALA A 495 -7.88 -24.65 10.65
N GLY A 496 -6.71 -24.31 10.08
CA GLY A 496 -6.57 -23.63 8.78
C GLY A 496 -7.18 -22.23 8.71
N LYS A 497 -7.51 -21.63 9.86
CA LYS A 497 -8.21 -20.34 10.01
C LYS A 497 -8.10 -19.81 11.43
N ALA A 498 -8.29 -18.51 11.63
CA ALA A 498 -8.39 -17.95 12.97
C ALA A 498 -9.68 -18.46 13.66
N ILE A 499 -9.56 -19.14 14.80
CA ILE A 499 -10.70 -19.77 15.49
C ILE A 499 -11.77 -18.73 15.88
N ASN A 500 -11.32 -17.56 16.35
CA ASN A 500 -12.19 -16.47 16.78
C ASN A 500 -12.59 -15.51 15.64
N ASN A 501 -12.11 -15.76 14.41
CA ASN A 501 -12.55 -15.10 13.19
C ASN A 501 -12.40 -16.05 11.97
N PRO A 502 -13.32 -17.01 11.78
CA PRO A 502 -13.17 -18.08 10.79
C PRO A 502 -13.22 -17.62 9.32
N THR A 503 -13.45 -16.33 9.06
CA THR A 503 -13.33 -15.73 7.72
C THR A 503 -11.86 -15.55 7.30
N VAL A 504 -10.95 -15.40 8.27
CA VAL A 504 -9.50 -15.27 8.04
C VAL A 504 -8.90 -16.67 7.96
N LYS A 505 -8.57 -17.10 6.74
CA LYS A 505 -7.83 -18.34 6.46
C LYS A 505 -6.37 -18.18 6.90
N LEU A 506 -5.80 -19.26 7.43
CA LEU A 506 -4.45 -19.25 8.01
C LEU A 506 -3.64 -20.40 7.41
N SER A 507 -2.43 -20.10 6.93
CA SER A 507 -1.50 -21.09 6.39
C SER A 507 -0.19 -21.01 7.17
N PHE A 508 0.24 -22.12 7.75
CA PHE A 508 1.47 -22.22 8.52
C PHE A 508 2.37 -23.30 7.90
N PRO A 509 3.09 -22.98 6.81
CA PRO A 509 3.98 -23.94 6.17
C PRO A 509 5.19 -24.24 7.05
N LEU A 510 5.76 -25.44 6.88
CA LEU A 510 6.91 -25.93 7.65
C LEU A 510 8.26 -25.77 6.95
N GLY A 511 8.28 -25.31 5.69
CA GLY A 511 9.52 -25.11 4.93
C GLY A 511 10.30 -23.87 5.37
N ASP A 512 11.57 -23.78 4.96
CA ASP A 512 12.46 -22.68 5.32
C ASP A 512 12.61 -21.61 4.23
N SER A 513 11.81 -21.68 3.16
CA SER A 513 11.84 -20.67 2.11
C SER A 513 11.44 -19.29 2.64
N LYS A 514 11.85 -18.24 1.92
CA LYS A 514 11.48 -16.86 2.24
C LYS A 514 9.96 -16.68 2.24
N GLU A 515 9.30 -17.35 1.30
CA GLU A 515 7.86 -17.40 1.11
C GLU A 515 7.17 -18.10 2.30
N ASP A 516 7.73 -19.21 2.80
CA ASP A 516 7.23 -19.91 3.99
C ASP A 516 7.40 -19.09 5.26
N GLN A 517 8.56 -18.45 5.44
CA GLN A 517 8.84 -17.57 6.58
C GLN A 517 7.87 -16.37 6.60
N LEU A 518 7.62 -15.76 5.44
CA LEU A 518 6.66 -14.67 5.29
C LEU A 518 5.22 -15.16 5.54
N ALA A 519 4.84 -16.34 5.06
CA ALA A 519 3.54 -16.95 5.34
C ALA A 519 3.33 -17.20 6.84
N ARG A 520 4.34 -17.72 7.56
CA ARG A 520 4.31 -17.85 9.02
C ARG A 520 4.18 -16.51 9.74
N LEU A 521 4.82 -15.45 9.23
CA LEU A 521 4.71 -14.10 9.78
C LEU A 521 3.32 -13.48 9.58
N ASN A 522 2.68 -13.74 8.43
CA ASN A 522 1.29 -13.35 8.18
C ASN A 522 0.34 -14.13 9.10
N ALA A 523 0.50 -15.46 9.21
CA ALA A 523 -0.29 -16.30 10.11
C ALA A 523 -0.16 -15.89 11.60
N ALA A 524 1.04 -15.51 12.03
CA ALA A 524 1.28 -14.93 13.35
C ALA A 524 0.55 -13.58 13.51
N SER A 525 0.61 -12.71 12.50
CA SER A 525 -0.06 -11.41 12.49
C SER A 525 -1.59 -11.53 12.57
N ASP A 526 -2.17 -12.42 11.77
CA ASP A 526 -3.61 -12.72 11.76
C ASP A 526 -4.08 -13.33 13.07
N THR A 527 -3.27 -14.20 13.68
CA THR A 527 -3.52 -14.75 15.01
C THR A 527 -3.61 -13.64 16.06
N LEU A 528 -2.63 -12.72 16.09
CA LEU A 528 -2.61 -11.61 17.05
C LEU A 528 -3.80 -10.66 16.90
N GLN A 529 -4.17 -10.31 15.66
CA GLN A 529 -5.29 -9.39 15.39
C GLN A 529 -6.66 -9.95 15.76
N ASN A 530 -6.80 -11.28 15.83
CA ASN A 530 -8.08 -11.96 16.05
C ASN A 530 -8.18 -12.71 17.40
N LEU A 531 -7.23 -12.52 18.33
CA LEU A 531 -7.17 -13.27 19.60
C LEU A 531 -8.48 -13.31 20.39
N ASN A 532 -9.24 -12.20 20.44
CA ASN A 532 -10.48 -12.06 21.21
C ASN A 532 -11.72 -11.80 20.31
N GLY A 533 -11.66 -12.21 19.04
CA GLY A 533 -12.73 -12.04 18.06
C GLY A 533 -12.33 -11.19 16.85
N ILE A 534 -13.27 -11.00 15.93
CA ILE A 534 -13.10 -10.22 14.69
C ILE A 534 -12.55 -8.83 14.99
N GLY A 535 -11.30 -8.56 14.59
CA GLY A 535 -10.61 -7.29 14.81
C GLY A 535 -10.35 -6.92 16.28
N LYS A 536 -10.55 -7.86 17.22
CA LYS A 536 -10.36 -7.67 18.67
C LYS A 536 -9.11 -8.44 19.10
N GLY A 537 -7.96 -7.83 18.90
CA GLY A 537 -6.68 -8.46 19.22
C GLY A 537 -5.59 -7.44 19.47
N CYS A 538 -4.34 -7.90 19.46
CA CYS A 538 -3.20 -7.03 19.61
C CYS A 538 -2.78 -6.43 18.25
N PRO A 539 -2.56 -5.11 18.17
CA PRO A 539 -2.13 -4.49 16.93
C PRO A 539 -0.70 -4.91 16.60
N ILE A 540 -0.35 -5.06 15.32
CA ILE A 540 0.97 -5.57 14.91
C ILE A 540 2.13 -4.72 15.43
N VAL A 541 1.91 -3.40 15.59
CA VAL A 541 2.87 -2.46 16.22
C VAL A 541 3.17 -2.75 17.70
N SER A 542 2.51 -3.73 18.34
CA SER A 542 2.89 -4.27 19.65
C SER A 542 3.99 -5.33 19.59
N THR A 543 4.44 -5.69 18.39
CA THR A 543 5.48 -6.71 18.14
C THR A 543 6.56 -6.19 17.22
N THR A 544 7.66 -6.92 17.09
CA THR A 544 8.71 -6.61 16.12
C THR A 544 8.45 -7.21 14.72
N PHE A 545 7.26 -7.74 14.46
CA PHE A 545 6.94 -8.41 13.18
C PHE A 545 7.19 -7.53 11.95
N GLN A 546 6.98 -6.21 12.03
CA GLN A 546 7.30 -5.32 10.91
C GLN A 546 8.81 -5.29 10.58
N ALA A 547 9.68 -5.33 11.59
CA ALA A 547 11.12 -5.41 11.39
C ALA A 547 11.56 -6.80 10.91
N GLN A 548 10.92 -7.87 11.41
CA GLN A 548 11.15 -9.24 10.94
C GLN A 548 10.73 -9.41 9.47
N ASN A 549 9.59 -8.83 9.07
CA ASN A 549 9.13 -8.79 7.68
C ASN A 549 10.19 -8.15 6.78
N GLN A 550 10.76 -7.01 7.20
CA GLN A 550 11.80 -6.33 6.44
C GLN A 550 13.08 -7.17 6.35
N ALA A 551 13.52 -7.81 7.44
CA ALA A 551 14.69 -8.70 7.43
C ALA A 551 14.49 -9.88 6.45
N ILE A 552 13.38 -10.60 6.56
CA ILE A 552 13.02 -11.72 5.66
C ILE A 552 12.92 -11.22 4.21
N SER A 553 12.22 -10.10 3.96
CA SER A 553 12.11 -9.48 2.63
C SER A 553 13.47 -9.14 2.01
N ASN A 554 14.45 -8.74 2.82
CA ASN A 554 15.81 -8.41 2.39
C ASN A 554 16.75 -9.63 2.32
N GLY A 555 16.27 -10.84 2.65
CA GLY A 555 17.11 -12.05 2.73
C GLY A 555 18.11 -12.01 3.89
N GLN A 556 17.89 -11.15 4.89
CA GLN A 556 18.71 -11.07 6.09
C GLN A 556 18.19 -12.10 7.12
N PRO A 557 19.08 -12.80 7.84
CA PRO A 557 18.65 -13.61 8.98
C PRO A 557 17.96 -12.71 10.01
N ILE A 558 16.88 -13.19 10.63
CA ILE A 558 16.20 -12.45 11.71
C ILE A 558 17.24 -12.21 12.81
N PRO A 559 17.60 -10.95 13.12
CA PRO A 559 18.69 -10.68 14.04
C PRO A 559 18.33 -11.17 15.45
N PRO A 560 19.27 -11.77 16.20
CA PRO A 560 19.00 -12.36 17.51
C PRO A 560 18.59 -11.33 18.57
N SER A 561 18.74 -10.03 18.30
CA SER A 561 18.19 -8.93 19.11
C SER A 561 16.67 -8.74 18.97
N LEU A 562 16.03 -9.32 17.96
CA LEU A 562 14.57 -9.38 17.82
C LEU A 562 13.97 -10.67 18.39
N ALA A 563 14.80 -11.68 18.63
CA ALA A 563 14.42 -12.75 19.55
C ALA A 563 14.39 -12.19 20.97
N ILE A 564 13.34 -12.50 21.73
CA ILE A 564 13.29 -12.19 23.16
C ILE A 564 14.53 -12.85 23.79
N PRO A 565 15.31 -12.17 24.64
CA PRO A 565 16.46 -12.80 25.29
C PRO A 565 15.95 -14.01 26.08
N ASN A 566 16.29 -15.20 25.59
CA ASN A 566 15.82 -16.46 26.15
C ASN A 566 16.08 -16.49 27.66
N ALA A 567 15.08 -16.89 28.43
CA ALA A 567 15.34 -17.43 29.75
C ALA A 567 16.43 -18.49 29.60
N PRO A 568 17.49 -18.49 30.45
CA PRO A 568 18.71 -19.23 30.17
C PRO A 568 18.38 -20.70 29.90
N ALA A 569 18.79 -21.18 28.73
CA ALA A 569 18.57 -22.56 28.34
C ALA A 569 19.04 -23.48 29.47
N ALA A 570 18.15 -24.39 29.90
CA ALA A 570 18.43 -25.35 30.95
C ALA A 570 19.47 -26.36 30.45
N THR A 571 20.74 -25.92 30.41
CA THR A 571 21.89 -26.77 30.18
C THR A 571 21.93 -27.76 31.33
N GLY A 572 21.62 -29.02 31.01
CA GLY A 572 21.70 -30.14 31.93
C GLY A 572 23.15 -30.38 32.35
N ALA A 573 23.67 -29.56 33.26
CA ALA A 573 24.94 -29.76 33.90
C ALA A 573 24.85 -31.00 34.78
N ALA A 574 25.32 -32.14 34.24
CA ALA A 574 25.34 -33.41 34.93
C ALA A 574 26.11 -33.26 36.26
N ARG A 575 25.40 -33.40 37.38
CA ARG A 575 26.03 -33.54 38.70
C ARG A 575 26.78 -34.87 38.73
N ARG A 576 28.08 -34.84 38.45
CA ARG A 576 28.96 -35.94 38.83
C ARG A 576 29.13 -35.91 40.34
N HIS A 577 28.43 -36.81 41.02
CA HIS A 577 28.76 -37.19 42.39
C HIS A 577 30.18 -37.75 42.42
N TRP A 578 31.03 -37.09 43.19
CA TRP A 578 32.18 -37.72 43.86
C TRP A 578 32.02 -37.46 45.36
N TRP A 579 32.64 -38.35 46.14
CA TRP A 579 32.37 -38.59 47.56
C TRP A 579 32.71 -37.40 48.46
#